data_AF-A0A943FN18-F1
#
_entry.id   AF-A0A943FN18-F1
#
_cell.length_a   1.000
_cell.length_b   1.000
_cell.length_c   1.000
_cell.angle_alpha   90.00
_cell.angle_beta   90.00
_cell.angle_gamma   90.00
#
_symmetry.space_group_name_H-M   'P 1'
#
loop_
_entity.id
_entity.type
_entity.pdbx_description
1 polymer ?
#
loop_
_entity_poly.entity_id
_entity_poly.type
_entity_poly.pdbx_seq_one_letter_code
_entity_poly.pdbx_strand_id
1 'polypeptide(L)'
;MDDRKEDTTMHINWFKDENHLVYINGETQLTELERTLHFPGLADAANELRRHPTAEGFTIKGPKRTSGRLFVPDLTFGEHIEMGENIFFYMGEMQECYVIYWLDAPVAQ
;
A
#
# COMPACT_ATOMS: atom_id res chain seq x y z
N MET A 1 -7.24 -34.58 3.55
CA MET A 1 -6.03 -33.78 3.75
C MET A 1 -6.02 -32.81 2.60
N ASP A 2 -6.80 -31.74 2.73
CA ASP A 2 -6.77 -30.65 1.76
C ASP A 2 -5.70 -29.68 2.25
N ASP A 3 -4.60 -29.68 1.52
CA ASP A 3 -3.48 -28.79 1.67
C ASP A 3 -4.00 -27.36 1.64
N ARG A 4 -4.00 -26.72 2.81
CA ARG A 4 -4.25 -25.29 2.98
C ARG A 4 -3.24 -24.52 2.16
N LYS A 5 -3.60 -24.18 0.92
CA LYS A 5 -3.17 -22.90 0.35
C LYS A 5 -4.04 -21.81 0.96
N GLU A 6 -3.79 -21.51 2.24
CA GLU A 6 -3.97 -20.13 2.73
C GLU A 6 -2.89 -19.30 2.03
N ASP A 7 -3.08 -19.12 0.72
CA ASP A 7 -2.31 -18.23 -0.11
C ASP A 7 -2.45 -16.86 0.54
N THR A 8 -1.35 -16.13 0.60
CA THR A 8 -1.20 -14.82 1.28
C THR A 8 -2.05 -13.78 0.56
N THR A 9 -3.37 -13.95 0.62
CA THR A 9 -4.35 -13.32 -0.24
C THR A 9 -4.79 -12.09 0.49
N MET A 10 -4.18 -10.96 0.13
CA MET A 10 -4.67 -9.63 0.48
C MET A 10 -6.19 -9.61 0.21
N HIS A 11 -7.01 -9.69 1.25
CA HIS A 11 -8.45 -9.75 1.09
C HIS A 11 -8.97 -8.34 0.82
N ILE A 12 -9.50 -8.10 -0.38
CA ILE A 12 -10.05 -6.78 -0.77
C ILE A 12 -11.03 -6.21 0.27
N ASN A 13 -11.83 -7.06 0.91
CA ASN A 13 -12.78 -6.65 1.96
C ASN A 13 -12.09 -6.04 3.19
N TRP A 14 -10.87 -6.44 3.51
CA TRP A 14 -10.11 -5.85 4.62
C TRP A 14 -9.74 -4.39 4.32
N PHE A 15 -9.43 -4.06 3.06
CA PHE A 15 -9.12 -2.70 2.61
C PHE A 15 -10.35 -1.82 2.40
N LYS A 16 -11.56 -2.38 2.45
CA LYS A 16 -12.82 -1.62 2.43
C LYS A 16 -13.22 -1.12 3.83
N ASP A 17 -12.60 -1.65 4.88
CA ASP A 17 -12.85 -1.22 6.25
C ASP A 17 -11.89 -0.07 6.61
N GLU A 18 -12.45 1.14 6.72
CA GLU A 18 -11.71 2.36 7.04
C GLU A 18 -10.97 2.29 8.38
N ASN A 19 -11.40 1.43 9.32
CA ASN A 19 -10.71 1.27 10.61
C ASN A 19 -9.31 0.66 10.47
N HIS A 20 -9.02 0.05 9.32
CA HIS A 20 -7.71 -0.52 9.00
C HIS A 20 -6.81 0.46 8.24
N LEU A 21 -7.34 1.62 7.83
CA LEU A 21 -6.67 2.55 6.93
C LEU A 21 -6.22 3.81 7.67
N VAL A 22 -4.97 4.21 7.42
CA VAL A 22 -4.41 5.48 7.89
C VAL A 22 -4.04 6.33 6.69
N TYR A 23 -4.69 7.47 6.55
CA TYR A 23 -4.48 8.37 5.43
C TYR A 23 -3.29 9.30 5.68
N ILE A 24 -2.34 9.33 4.75
CA ILE A 24 -1.21 10.25 4.78
C ILE A 24 -1.05 10.98 3.46
N ASN A 25 -0.68 12.26 3.54
CA ASN A 25 -0.36 13.05 2.36
C ASN A 25 1.04 12.67 1.84
N GLY A 26 1.08 12.13 0.62
CA GLY A 26 2.30 11.66 -0.03
C GLY A 26 3.33 12.77 -0.34
N GLU A 27 2.91 14.03 -0.43
CA GLU A 27 3.80 15.17 -0.68
C GLU A 27 4.53 15.63 0.58
N THR A 28 3.85 15.59 1.74
CA THR A 28 4.37 16.20 2.98
C THR A 28 4.71 15.22 4.08
N GLN A 29 4.05 14.04 4.13
CA GLN A 29 4.16 13.10 5.24
C GLN A 29 4.92 11.82 4.88
N LEU A 30 5.16 11.54 3.59
CA LEU A 30 5.76 10.30 3.13
C LEU A 30 7.19 10.07 3.67
N THR A 31 8.03 11.12 3.65
CA THR A 31 9.39 11.05 4.21
C THR A 31 9.39 10.81 5.72
N GLU A 32 8.42 11.39 6.44
CA GLU A 32 8.29 11.18 7.89
C GLU A 32 7.78 9.76 8.20
N LEU A 33 6.86 9.24 7.39
CA LEU A 33 6.38 7.86 7.49
C LEU A 33 7.52 6.86 7.31
N GLU A 34 8.35 7.03 6.28
CA GLU A 34 9.55 6.21 6.05
C GLU A 34 10.46 6.15 7.27
N ARG A 35 10.73 7.31 7.88
CA ARG A 35 11.57 7.41 9.09
C ARG A 35 10.92 6.76 10.30
N THR A 36 9.62 6.96 10.47
CA THR A 36 8.83 6.42 11.60
C THR A 36 8.76 4.89 11.55
N LEU A 37 8.55 4.33 10.36
CA LEU A 37 8.45 2.89 10.16
C LEU A 37 9.81 2.21 9.95
N HIS A 38 10.88 2.99 9.82
CA HIS A 38 12.23 2.52 9.48
C HIS A 38 12.26 1.66 8.20
N PHE A 39 11.50 2.06 7.18
CA PHE A 39 11.40 1.37 5.88
C PHE A 39 12.20 2.11 4.80
N PRO A 40 13.52 1.82 4.67
CA PRO A 40 14.36 2.55 3.74
C PRO A 40 13.87 2.38 2.29
N GLY A 41 13.73 3.49 1.57
CA GLY A 41 13.28 3.52 0.18
C GLY A 41 11.76 3.44 0.00
N LEU A 42 10.97 3.57 1.08
CA LEU A 42 9.52 3.66 0.99
C LEU A 42 9.08 4.87 0.16
N ALA A 43 9.65 6.05 0.42
CA ALA A 43 9.29 7.26 -0.31
C ALA A 43 9.65 7.16 -1.79
N ASP A 44 10.84 6.64 -2.09
CA ASP A 44 11.29 6.45 -3.48
C ASP A 44 10.40 5.45 -4.22
N ALA A 45 10.08 4.30 -3.61
CA ALA A 45 9.24 3.29 -4.23
C ALA A 45 7.79 3.78 -4.43
N ALA A 46 7.24 4.55 -3.50
CA ALA A 46 5.91 5.13 -3.65
C ALA A 46 5.88 6.18 -4.77
N ASN A 47 6.90 7.04 -4.86
CA ASN A 47 7.01 8.02 -5.95
C ASN A 47 7.22 7.35 -7.31
N GLU A 48 7.98 6.26 -7.36
CA GLU A 48 8.16 5.46 -8.59
C GLU A 48 6.84 4.83 -9.03
N LEU A 49 6.09 4.24 -8.10
CA LEU A 49 4.79 3.63 -8.40
C LEU A 49 3.78 4.69 -8.83
N ARG A 50 3.89 5.90 -8.28
CA ARG A 50 3.08 7.04 -8.71
C ARG A 50 3.36 7.44 -10.15
N ARG A 51 4.63 7.50 -10.55
CA ARG A 51 5.04 7.85 -11.93
C ARG A 51 4.72 6.75 -12.93
N HIS A 52 4.82 5.50 -12.50
CA HIS A 52 4.60 4.31 -13.31
C HIS A 52 3.67 3.32 -12.57
N PRO A 53 2.35 3.60 -12.55
CA PRO A 53 1.39 2.73 -11.88
C PRO A 53 1.36 1.34 -12.49
N THR A 54 1.39 0.31 -11.65
CA THR A 54 1.30 -1.10 -12.07
C THR A 54 0.37 -1.88 -11.15
N ALA A 55 -0.26 -2.92 -11.68
CA ALA A 55 -1.13 -3.83 -10.92
C ALA A 55 -0.35 -4.72 -9.93
N GLU A 56 0.92 -5.01 -10.21
CA GLU A 56 1.74 -5.84 -9.32
C GLU A 56 2.19 -5.05 -8.08
N GLY A 57 2.47 -3.76 -8.26
CA GLY A 57 3.05 -2.91 -7.22
C GLY A 57 4.51 -3.29 -6.90
N PHE A 58 5.01 -2.81 -5.76
CA PHE A 58 6.37 -3.07 -5.30
C PHE A 58 6.38 -3.70 -3.91
N THR A 59 7.33 -4.60 -3.69
CA THR A 59 7.63 -5.09 -2.35
C THR A 59 8.95 -4.48 -1.87
N ILE A 60 8.89 -3.78 -0.75
CA ILE A 60 10.04 -3.19 -0.09
C ILE A 60 10.38 -3.98 1.18
N LYS A 61 11.68 -4.08 1.48
CA LYS A 61 12.16 -4.74 2.69
C LYS A 61 12.15 -3.74 3.84
N GLY A 62 11.52 -4.14 4.93
CA GLY A 62 11.48 -3.38 6.15
C GLY A 62 12.60 -3.74 7.12
N PRO A 63 12.55 -3.19 8.33
CA PRO A 63 13.52 -3.51 9.36
C PRO A 63 13.44 -5.00 9.76
N LYS A 64 14.60 -5.64 9.88
CA LYS A 64 14.77 -7.06 10.25
C LYS A 64 14.17 -8.03 9.20
N ARG A 65 12.99 -8.60 9.47
CA ARG A 65 12.32 -9.64 8.67
C ARG A 65 10.93 -9.20 8.22
N THR A 66 10.63 -7.91 8.29
CA THR A 66 9.37 -7.37 7.78
C THR A 66 9.50 -7.01 6.31
N SER A 67 8.40 -7.07 5.59
CA SER A 67 8.27 -6.59 4.23
C SER A 67 6.97 -5.79 4.13
N GLY A 68 6.97 -4.77 3.30
CA GLY A 68 5.77 -3.99 3.02
C GLY A 68 5.52 -3.97 1.52
N ARG A 69 4.26 -4.00 1.13
CA ARG A 69 3.82 -3.96 -0.26
C ARG A 69 3.19 -2.60 -0.55
N LEU A 70 3.69 -1.94 -1.59
CA LEU A 70 3.10 -0.76 -2.20
C LEU A 70 2.31 -1.21 -3.42
N PHE A 71 1.03 -0.88 -3.50
CA PHE A 71 0.20 -1.22 -4.65
C PHE A 71 -0.96 -0.24 -4.79
N VAL A 72 -1.57 -0.19 -5.98
CA VAL A 72 -2.81 0.57 -6.21
C VAL A 72 -3.97 -0.43 -6.21
N PRO A 73 -4.87 -0.40 -5.22
CA PRO A 73 -5.94 -1.39 -5.10
C PRO A 73 -6.78 -1.56 -6.36
N ASP A 74 -7.17 -0.47 -7.00
CA ASP A 74 -8.01 -0.50 -8.21
C ASP A 74 -7.32 -1.25 -9.36
N LEU A 75 -6.00 -1.06 -9.51
CA LEU A 75 -5.21 -1.78 -10.51
C LEU A 75 -4.96 -3.24 -10.12
N THR A 76 -4.79 -3.50 -8.82
CA THR A 76 -4.40 -4.81 -8.29
C THR A 76 -5.57 -5.79 -8.27
N PHE A 77 -6.76 -5.31 -7.93
CA PHE A 77 -7.97 -6.12 -7.79
C PHE A 77 -8.94 -5.98 -8.96
N GLY A 78 -8.81 -4.92 -9.78
CA GLY A 78 -9.76 -4.65 -10.87
C GLY A 78 -11.16 -4.27 -10.39
N GLU A 79 -11.30 -3.91 -9.11
CA GLU A 79 -12.54 -3.46 -8.48
C GLU A 79 -12.23 -2.15 -7.76
N HIS A 80 -13.08 -1.15 -7.99
CA HIS A 80 -12.93 0.16 -7.35
C HIS A 80 -13.26 0.07 -5.86
N ILE A 81 -12.35 0.53 -5.01
CA ILE A 81 -12.58 0.74 -3.58
C ILE A 81 -12.35 2.20 -3.21
N GLU A 82 -12.83 2.62 -2.05
CA GLU A 82 -12.61 3.98 -1.58
C GLU A 82 -11.11 4.29 -1.47
N MET A 83 -10.69 5.39 -2.11
CA MET A 83 -9.30 5.81 -2.27
C MET A 83 -8.42 4.79 -3.02
N GLY A 84 -9.01 3.76 -3.65
CA GLY A 84 -8.30 2.66 -4.29
C GLY A 84 -7.52 3.06 -5.54
N GLU A 85 -7.74 4.27 -6.05
CA GLU A 85 -6.90 4.90 -7.07
C GLU A 85 -5.58 5.48 -6.52
N ASN A 86 -5.35 5.43 -5.20
CA ASN A 86 -4.13 5.86 -4.52
C ASN A 86 -3.23 4.67 -4.14
N ILE A 87 -2.02 4.96 -3.65
CA ILE A 87 -1.07 3.92 -3.25
C ILE A 87 -1.35 3.47 -1.82
N PHE A 88 -1.47 2.17 -1.64
CA PHE A 88 -1.63 1.52 -0.34
C PHE A 88 -0.30 0.91 0.07
N PHE A 89 0.14 1.18 1.29
CA PHE A 89 1.30 0.53 1.91
C PHE A 89 0.83 -0.47 2.97
N TYR A 90 0.93 -1.75 2.62
CA TYR A 90 0.46 -2.87 3.42
C TYR A 90 1.60 -3.68 4.01
N MET A 91 1.58 -3.90 5.33
CA MET A 91 2.59 -4.67 6.06
C MET A 91 2.03 -5.96 6.70
N GLY A 92 0.80 -6.35 6.35
CA GLY A 92 0.07 -7.47 6.96
C GLY A 92 -1.18 -7.01 7.72
N GLU A 93 -2.16 -7.89 7.90
CA GLU A 93 -3.47 -7.57 8.54
C GLU A 93 -3.37 -7.20 10.02
N MET A 94 -2.24 -7.52 10.67
CA MET A 94 -1.97 -7.18 12.07
C MET A 94 -1.55 -5.72 12.26
N GLN A 95 -1.31 -4.97 11.18
CA GLN A 95 -0.85 -3.59 11.17
C GLN A 95 -1.82 -2.74 10.35
N GLU A 96 -1.84 -1.43 10.62
CA GLU A 96 -2.56 -0.46 9.81
C GLU A 96 -1.98 -0.42 8.38
N CYS A 97 -2.85 -0.18 7.40
CA CYS A 97 -2.45 0.07 6.02
C CYS A 97 -2.45 1.57 5.76
N TYR A 98 -1.34 2.08 5.22
CA TYR A 98 -1.22 3.51 4.96
C TYR A 98 -1.72 3.82 3.54
N VAL A 99 -2.72 4.69 3.44
CA VAL A 99 -3.22 5.21 2.17
C VAL A 99 -2.46 6.49 1.87
N ILE A 100 -1.62 6.44 0.83
CA ILE A 100 -0.74 7.53 0.42
C ILE A 100 -1.43 8.26 -0.73
N TYR A 101 -2.04 9.40 -0.41
CA TYR A 101 -2.78 10.22 -1.37
C TYR A 101 -2.04 11.52 -1.69
N TRP A 102 -2.28 12.06 -2.87
CA TRP A 102 -1.81 13.39 -3.26
C TRP A 102 -2.99 14.27 -3.67
N LEU A 103 -2.91 15.56 -3.30
CA LEU A 103 -4.00 16.51 -3.49
C LEU A 103 -4.14 17.02 -4.94
N ASP A 104 -3.10 16.88 -5.74
CA ASP A 104 -3.07 17.32 -7.15
C ASP A 104 -3.78 16.33 -8.07
N ALA A 105 -3.52 15.02 -7.90
CA ALA A 105 -4.18 13.96 -8.67
C ALA A 105 -4.01 12.57 -8.03
N PRO A 106 -4.99 11.67 -8.21
CA PRO A 106 -4.85 10.26 -7.86
C PRO A 106 -3.79 9.56 -8.72
N VAL A 107 -3.39 8.35 -8.32
CA VAL A 107 -2.32 7.59 -8.98
C VAL A 107 -2.83 6.82 -10.19
N ALA A 108 -4.04 6.26 -10.12
CA ALA A 108 -4.75 5.66 -11.25
C ALA A 108 -6.00 6.48 -11.61
N GLN A 109 -6.46 6.34 -12.86
CA GLN A 109 -7.71 6.94 -13.38
C GLN A 109 -8.55 5.87 -14.09
#